data_AF-A0A9X7JWG8-F1
#
_entry.id   AF-A0A9X7JWG8-F1
#
_cell.length_a   1.000
_cell.length_b   1.000
_cell.length_c   1.000
_cell.angle_alpha   90.00
_cell.angle_beta   90.00
_cell.angle_gamma   90.00
#
_symmetry.space_group_name_H-M   'P 1'
#
loop_
_entity.id
_entity.type
_entity.pdbx_description
1 polymer ?
#
loop_
_entity_poly.entity_id
_entity_poly.type
_entity_poly.pdbx_seq_one_letter_code
_entity_poly.pdbx_strand_id
1 'polypeptide(L)'
;MFVQNLQENVKYSYDYDHDVLYIYLGEPKVSYDDEAAPGVFIRFSEEDEVITGIVIMDYKKRDIDLIRKYIPVNINFHMINQQIH
;
A
#
# COMPACT_ATOMS: atom_id res chain seq x y z
N MET A 1 17.87 13.43 -5.22
CA MET A 1 17.12 12.16 -5.13
C MET A 1 17.02 11.79 -3.67
N PHE A 2 15.84 11.94 -3.07
CA PHE A 2 15.62 11.54 -1.68
C PHE A 2 15.11 10.10 -1.70
N VAL A 3 15.94 9.17 -1.24
CA VAL A 3 15.52 7.78 -0.98
C VAL A 3 15.24 7.71 0.51
N GLN A 4 13.98 7.71 0.91
CA GLN A 4 13.60 7.44 2.30
C GLN A 4 13.70 5.93 2.55
N ASN A 5 14.51 5.54 3.54
CA ASN A 5 14.54 4.18 4.07
C ASN A 5 13.24 3.92 4.85
N LEU A 6 12.24 3.32 4.18
CA LEU A 6 10.91 3.00 4.73
C LEU A 6 10.88 1.75 5.63
N GLN A 7 12.03 1.26 6.11
CA GLN A 7 12.12 -0.13 6.62
C GLN A 7 11.57 -0.35 8.04
N GLU A 8 11.32 0.68 8.86
CA GLU A 8 10.90 0.47 10.26
C GLU A 8 9.40 0.68 10.56
N ASN A 9 8.59 1.25 9.65
CA ASN A 9 7.19 1.61 9.93
C ASN A 9 6.21 1.22 8.81
N VAL A 10 6.26 -0.03 8.34
CA VAL A 10 5.20 -0.57 7.46
C VAL A 10 4.16 -1.27 8.32
N LYS A 11 2.94 -0.74 8.33
CA LYS A 11 1.77 -1.38 8.96
C LYS A 11 0.79 -1.78 7.88
N TYR A 12 -0.04 -2.78 8.15
CA TYR A 12 -1.14 -3.14 7.26
C TYR A 12 -2.36 -3.57 8.04
N SER A 13 -3.50 -3.45 7.38
CA SER A 13 -4.79 -3.95 7.85
C SER A 13 -5.49 -4.58 6.65
N TYR A 14 -6.14 -5.72 6.87
CA TYR A 14 -6.92 -6.39 5.85
C TYR A 14 -8.38 -6.42 6.27
N ASP A 15 -9.24 -5.87 5.42
CA ASP A 15 -10.69 -5.92 5.57
C ASP A 15 -11.20 -7.21 4.93
N TYR A 16 -11.63 -8.15 5.79
CA TYR A 16 -12.13 -9.45 5.37
C TYR A 16 -13.51 -9.39 4.73
N ASP A 17 -14.33 -8.39 5.09
CA ASP A 17 -15.70 -8.27 4.59
C ASP A 17 -15.72 -7.73 3.15
N HIS A 18 -14.74 -6.86 2.82
CA HIS A 18 -14.68 -6.18 1.52
C HIS A 18 -13.50 -6.62 0.62
N ASP A 19 -12.62 -7.53 1.08
CA ASP A 19 -11.41 -7.97 0.36
C ASP A 19 -10.50 -6.78 -0.02
N VAL A 20 -10.19 -5.94 0.97
CA VAL A 20 -9.36 -4.75 0.80
C VAL A 20 -8.12 -4.82 1.70
N LEU A 21 -6.94 -4.68 1.09
CA LEU A 21 -5.68 -4.55 1.82
C LEU A 21 -5.28 -3.07 1.92
N TYR A 22 -5.12 -2.61 3.15
CA TYR A 22 -4.58 -1.29 3.49
C TYR A 22 -3.14 -1.44 3.95
N ILE A 23 -2.23 -0.67 3.36
CA ILE A 23 -0.82 -0.58 3.74
C ILE A 23 -0.55 0.86 4.15
N TYR A 24 0.06 1.05 5.30
CA TYR A 24 0.43 2.35 5.86
C TYR A 24 1.95 2.43 5.97
N LEU A 25 2.50 3.55 5.52
CA LEU A 25 3.93 3.80 5.41
C LEU A 25 4.29 5.03 6.23
N GLY A 26 5.14 4.85 7.23
CA GLY A 26 5.59 5.95 8.08
C GLY A 26 4.50 6.46 9.04
N GLU A 27 4.55 7.75 9.33
CA GLU A 27 3.64 8.40 10.28
C GLU A 27 2.28 8.76 9.66
N PRO A 28 1.18 8.72 10.42
CA PRO A 28 -0.12 9.18 9.94
C PRO A 28 -0.09 10.65 9.52
N LYS A 29 -0.46 10.92 8.27
CA LYS A 29 -0.58 12.28 7.72
C LYS A 29 -1.89 12.42 6.96
N VAL A 30 -2.39 13.66 6.87
CA VAL A 30 -3.47 13.98 5.93
C VAL A 30 -2.97 13.67 4.52
N SER A 31 -3.75 12.85 3.81
CA SER A 31 -3.36 12.25 2.55
C SER A 31 -4.53 12.16 1.60
N TYR A 32 -4.25 12.30 0.32
CA TYR A 32 -5.18 12.00 -0.78
C TYR A 32 -4.74 10.72 -1.49
N ASP A 33 -5.69 10.10 -2.19
CA ASP A 33 -5.48 8.82 -2.88
C ASP A 33 -5.50 9.07 -4.40
N ASP A 34 -4.51 8.53 -5.11
CA ASP A 34 -4.43 8.54 -6.57
C ASP A 34 -4.44 7.11 -7.12
N GLU A 35 -5.18 6.88 -8.20
CA GLU A 35 -5.38 5.56 -8.78
C GLU A 35 -4.24 5.22 -9.76
N ALA A 36 -3.31 4.38 -9.33
CA ALA A 36 -2.18 3.95 -10.15
C ALA A 36 -2.56 2.87 -11.18
N ALA A 37 -3.59 2.08 -10.86
CA ALA A 37 -4.21 1.09 -11.74
C ALA A 37 -5.62 0.80 -11.20
N PRO A 38 -6.54 0.23 -12.02
CA PRO A 38 -7.90 -0.05 -11.58
C PRO A 38 -7.96 -0.78 -10.23
N GLY A 39 -8.43 -0.12 -9.16
CA GLY A 39 -8.51 -0.64 -7.79
C GLY A 39 -7.17 -0.82 -7.05
N VAL A 40 -6.10 -0.14 -7.48
CA VAL A 40 -4.84 0.03 -6.76
C VAL A 40 -4.60 1.52 -6.58
N PHE A 41 -4.68 1.99 -5.34
CA PHE A 41 -4.54 3.40 -4.99
C PHE A 41 -3.26 3.63 -4.20
N ILE A 42 -2.55 4.71 -4.51
CA ILE A 42 -1.38 5.18 -3.76
C ILE A 42 -1.81 6.40 -2.98
N ARG A 43 -1.49 6.42 -1.69
CA ARG A 43 -1.80 7.54 -0.80
C ARG A 43 -0.59 8.45 -0.72
N PHE A 44 -0.81 9.75 -0.93
CA PHE A 44 0.21 10.78 -0.88
C PHE A 44 -0.14 11.81 0.19
N SER A 45 0.84 12.26 0.95
CA SER A 45 0.64 13.36 1.87
C SER A 45 0.34 14.65 1.11
N GLU A 46 -0.65 15.40 1.58
CA GLU A 46 -1.00 16.71 1.02
C GLU A 46 0.10 17.76 1.23
N GLU A 47 0.95 17.60 2.25
CA GLU A 47 1.95 18.60 2.62
C GLU A 47 3.25 18.49 1.81
N ASP A 48 3.76 17.26 1.62
CA ASP A 48 5.09 17.01 1.06
C ASP A 48 5.12 16.01 -0.10
N GLU A 49 3.94 15.58 -0.60
CA GLU A 49 3.78 14.61 -1.70
C GLU A 49 4.50 13.27 -1.45
N VAL A 50 4.83 12.95 -0.20
CA VAL A 50 5.43 11.66 0.16
C VAL A 50 4.36 10.59 0.21
N ILE A 51 4.71 9.37 -0.21
CA ILE A 51 3.81 8.22 -0.15
C ILE A 51 3.58 7.81 1.30
N THR A 52 2.33 7.83 1.74
CA THR A 52 1.88 7.50 3.10
C THR A 52 1.19 6.15 3.19
N GLY A 53 0.84 5.53 2.06
CA GLY A 53 0.19 4.23 2.06
C GLY A 53 -0.25 3.75 0.69
N ILE A 54 -0.86 2.57 0.68
CA ILE A 54 -1.41 1.92 -0.51
C ILE A 54 -2.74 1.27 -0.12
N VAL A 55 -3.73 1.34 -1.01
CA VAL A 55 -4.99 0.59 -0.89
C VAL A 55 -5.13 -0.33 -2.10
N ILE A 56 -5.36 -1.62 -1.85
CA ILE A 56 -5.56 -2.62 -2.90
C ILE A 56 -6.93 -3.27 -2.72
N MET A 57 -7.82 -3.06 -3.67
CA MET A 57 -9.15 -3.65 -3.71
C MET A 57 -9.14 -5.02 -4.38
N ASP A 58 -10.08 -5.89 -3.99
CA ASP A 58 -10.17 -7.28 -4.45
C ASP A 58 -8.84 -8.03 -4.30
N TYR A 59 -8.14 -7.79 -3.18
CA TYR A 59 -6.74 -8.19 -3.00
C TYR A 59 -6.51 -9.69 -3.23
N LYS A 60 -7.38 -10.57 -2.72
CA LYS A 60 -7.26 -12.02 -2.89
C LYS A 60 -7.40 -12.49 -4.33
N LYS A 61 -8.00 -11.68 -5.21
CA LYS A 61 -8.22 -12.01 -6.63
C LYS A 61 -7.12 -11.45 -7.54
N ARG A 62 -6.16 -10.71 -6.99
CA ARG A 62 -5.16 -9.96 -7.75
C ARG A 62 -3.87 -10.74 -7.92
N ASP A 63 -3.22 -10.50 -9.05
CA ASP A 63 -1.84 -10.93 -9.28
C ASP A 63 -0.87 -9.94 -8.60
N ILE A 64 -0.16 -10.43 -7.58
CA ILE A 64 0.81 -9.66 -6.80
C ILE A 64 1.95 -9.13 -7.67
N ASP A 65 2.38 -9.88 -8.69
CA ASP A 65 3.47 -9.47 -9.57
C ASP A 65 3.03 -8.37 -10.54
N LEU A 66 1.74 -8.27 -10.85
CA LEU A 66 1.17 -7.12 -11.56
C LEU A 66 1.05 -5.91 -10.62
N ILE A 67 0.52 -6.09 -9.41
CA ILE A 67 0.38 -5.00 -8.42
C ILE A 67 1.73 -4.31 -8.15
N ARG A 68 2.80 -5.11 -7.99
CA ARG A 68 4.17 -4.60 -7.76
C ARG A 68 4.68 -3.64 -8.83
N LYS A 69 4.17 -3.71 -10.06
CA LYS A 69 4.58 -2.81 -11.15
C LYS A 69 3.98 -1.42 -11.03
N TYR A 70 2.86 -1.29 -10.34
CA TYR A 70 2.13 -0.02 -10.17
C TYR A 70 2.51 0.71 -8.90
N ILE A 71 3.14 0.02 -7.94
CA ILE A 71 3.48 0.58 -6.64
C ILE A 71 4.99 0.91 -6.60
N PRO A 72 5.39 2.16 -6.34
CA PRO A 72 6.79 2.60 -6.34
C PRO A 72 7.51 2.29 -5.02
N VAL A 73 7.02 1.35 -4.21
CA VAL A 73 7.62 0.92 -2.93
C VAL A 73 7.71 -0.60 -2.85
N ASN A 74 8.75 -1.08 -2.17
CA ASN A 74 8.98 -2.51 -2.01
C ASN A 74 8.17 -3.06 -0.82
N ILE A 75 7.13 -3.84 -1.10
CA ILE A 75 6.28 -4.50 -0.10
C ILE A 75 6.51 -6.01 -0.10
N ASN A 76 6.69 -6.57 1.09
CA ASN A 76 6.75 -8.01 1.29
C ASN A 76 5.35 -8.64 1.40
N PHE A 77 4.68 -8.80 0.25
CA PHE A 77 3.36 -9.46 0.19
C PHE A 77 3.35 -10.91 0.68
N HIS A 78 4.49 -11.62 0.63
CA HIS A 78 4.58 -12.98 1.16
C HIS A 78 4.33 -13.02 2.66
N MET A 79 4.93 -12.08 3.42
CA MET A 79 4.70 -11.96 4.86
C MET A 79 3.25 -11.59 5.17
N ILE A 80 2.67 -10.64 4.42
CA ILE A 80 1.26 -10.23 4.60
C ILE A 80 0.34 -11.44 4.39
N ASN A 81 0.54 -12.20 3.30
CA ASN A 81 -0.28 -13.37 2.96
C ASN A 81 -0.23 -14.48 4.02
N GLN A 82 0.87 -14.61 4.76
CA GLN A 82 0.97 -15.57 5.87
C GLN A 82 0.15 -15.17 7.10
N GLN A 83 -0.13 -13.88 7.29
CA GLN A 83 -0.82 -13.37 8.47
C GLN A 83 -2.32 -13.14 8.28
N ILE A 84 -2.75 -12.91 7.04
CA ILE A 84 -4.18 -12.74 6.71
C ILE A 84 -4.89 -14.07 6.39
N HIS A 85 -4.22 -15.19 6.69
CA HIS A 85 -4.56 -16.51 6.22
C HIS A 85 -5.68 -17.19 7.02
#